data_AF-A0A8K0EQ97-F1
#
_entry.id   AF-A0A8K0EQ97-F1
#
_cell.length_a   1.000
_cell.length_b   1.000
_cell.length_c   1.000
_cell.angle_alpha   90.00
_cell.angle_beta   90.00
_cell.angle_gamma   90.00
#
_symmetry.space_group_name_H-M   'P 1'
#
loop_
_entity.id
_entity.type
_entity.pdbx_description
1 polymer ?
#
loop_
_entity_poly.entity_id
_entity_poly.type
_entity_poly.pdbx_seq_one_letter_code
_entity_poly.pdbx_strand_id
1 'polypeptide(L)'
;MEYFGESLAHLWFGCLLGMMAFTENESFRYDEKEEVMNILLMSSMGLSLFWAMVERTCNYITYTSKLLTNSELMETTGFATATILLGQKWADVCFLSVAFALGLIAMRKKALLAVPNFTIFLALSVAIFFPALKKTINPYAASCFAGRLCIAPLLDIYFSNLTTVERWQWYIFQSKHVKRFVILVTVVVDITFMVFSGMIMQRFQELFFVIPGFVIFGILWVCFHIVFIVTCWVFSRKLSECVLVYKAYGEDTKNMTRIMASKGMRHFSQISERLALCTIFSTWMLAAVSWQATNTMFFSFLFIVLPVEVTIHGLLHDLGRSIGGTCIGYAMVAPSNSYSPEGDVILLPSNALQDYISQSTDILNSMQRFFTHHLYFCNSRNVLLLC
;
A
#
# COMPACT_ATOMS: atom_id res chain seq x y z
N MET A 1 -12.97 28.01 11.31
CA MET A 1 -11.65 28.61 11.57
C MET A 1 -10.75 27.68 12.39
N GLU A 2 -11.28 26.95 13.36
CA GLU A 2 -10.50 26.00 14.21
C GLU A 2 -9.76 24.91 13.42
N TYR A 3 -10.44 24.20 12.50
CA TYR A 3 -9.81 23.19 11.65
C TYR A 3 -8.65 23.72 10.79
N PHE A 4 -8.75 24.98 10.35
CA PHE A 4 -7.69 25.62 9.57
C PHE A 4 -6.49 25.96 10.46
N GLY A 5 -6.74 26.47 11.67
CA GLY A 5 -5.70 26.75 12.67
C GLY A 5 -4.94 25.49 13.10
N GLU A 6 -5.65 24.39 13.35
CA GLU A 6 -5.05 23.10 13.71
C GLU A 6 -4.19 22.54 12.56
N SER A 7 -4.71 22.59 11.33
CA SER A 7 -3.98 22.18 10.12
C SER A 7 -2.70 23.00 9.92
N LEU A 8 -2.77 24.31 10.14
CA LEU A 8 -1.62 25.20 10.04
C LEU A 8 -0.59 24.95 11.15
N ALA A 9 -1.04 24.62 12.36
CA ALA A 9 -0.16 24.25 13.46
C ALA A 9 0.65 22.99 13.13
N HIS A 10 0.01 21.93 12.60
CA HIS A 10 0.71 20.72 12.15
C HIS A 10 1.71 20.99 11.02
N LEU A 11 1.34 21.85 10.06
CA LEU A 11 2.25 22.29 9.01
C LEU A 11 3.49 22.99 9.60
N TRP A 12 3.28 23.89 10.56
CA TRP A 12 4.36 24.61 11.22
C TRP A 12 5.26 23.69 12.05
N PHE A 13 4.69 22.73 12.80
CA PHE A 13 5.45 21.74 13.54
C PHE A 13 6.34 20.90 12.62
N GLY A 14 5.80 20.43 11.49
CA GLY A 14 6.58 19.72 10.48
C GLY A 14 7.72 20.56 9.93
N CYS A 15 7.47 21.84 9.64
CA CYS A 15 8.48 22.78 9.17
C CYS A 15 9.59 22.98 10.21
N LEU A 16 9.24 23.27 11.47
CA LEU A 16 10.20 23.43 12.57
C LEU A 16 11.06 22.18 12.75
N LEU A 17 10.47 20.98 12.75
CA LEU A 17 11.22 19.72 12.84
C LEU A 17 12.17 19.52 11.66
N GLY A 18 11.74 19.86 10.45
CA GLY A 18 12.61 19.84 9.28
C GLY A 18 13.75 20.84 9.36
N MET A 19 13.49 22.07 9.82
CA MET A 19 14.55 23.06 10.03
C MET A 19 15.56 22.58 11.07
N MET A 20 15.10 22.04 12.21
CA MET A 20 15.99 21.47 13.23
C MET A 20 16.77 20.26 12.72
N ALA A 21 16.21 19.47 11.80
CA ALA A 21 16.89 18.32 11.21
C ALA A 21 18.01 18.73 10.25
N PHE A 22 17.85 19.81 9.48
CA PHE A 22 18.73 20.16 8.36
C PHE A 22 19.59 21.41 8.56
N THR A 23 19.40 22.17 9.65
CA THR A 23 20.23 23.35 9.92
C THR A 23 21.61 22.91 10.41
N GLU A 24 22.63 23.19 9.60
CA GLU A 24 24.05 23.06 9.97
C GLU A 24 24.40 24.13 11.00
N ASN A 25 24.56 23.73 12.26
CA ASN A 25 24.96 24.64 13.34
C ASN A 25 26.25 24.14 14.00
N GLU A 26 27.38 24.26 13.29
CA GLU A 26 28.68 23.93 13.86
C GLU A 26 29.03 24.77 15.10
N SER A 27 28.44 25.97 15.23
CA SER A 27 28.59 26.85 16.39
C SER A 27 27.87 26.37 17.66
N PHE A 28 26.91 25.45 17.55
CA PHE A 28 26.09 24.97 18.67
C PHE A 28 26.32 23.50 19.03
N ARG A 29 27.18 22.78 18.30
CA ARG A 29 27.43 21.32 18.41
C ARG A 29 27.85 20.81 19.81
N TYR A 30 28.03 21.69 20.78
CA TYR A 30 28.35 21.42 22.18
C TYR A 30 27.72 22.44 23.15
N ASP A 31 26.71 23.19 22.71
CA ASP A 31 25.95 24.09 23.59
C ASP A 31 24.93 23.26 24.39
N GLU A 32 24.82 23.52 25.70
CA GLU A 32 23.85 22.88 26.60
C GLU A 32 22.42 22.95 26.04
N LYS A 33 22.13 23.99 25.25
CA LYS A 33 20.84 24.18 24.57
C LYS A 33 20.52 23.10 23.55
N GLU A 34 21.51 22.62 22.79
CA GLU A 34 21.29 21.56 21.79
C GLU A 34 21.02 20.22 22.48
N GLU A 35 21.74 19.93 23.57
CA GLU A 35 21.52 18.72 24.37
C GLU A 35 20.13 18.71 25.02
N VAL A 36 19.73 19.83 25.65
CA VAL A 36 18.39 19.98 26.24
C VAL A 36 17.31 19.84 25.16
N MET A 37 17.49 20.44 23.99
CA MET A 37 16.57 20.28 22.86
C MET A 37 16.44 18.82 22.42
N ASN A 38 17.55 18.10 22.29
CA ASN A 38 17.53 16.68 21.88
C ASN A 38 16.82 15.80 22.92
N ILE A 39 17.03 16.04 24.22
CA ILE A 39 16.31 15.36 25.31
C ILE A 39 14.80 15.66 25.26
N LEU A 40 14.43 16.91 25.01
CA LEU A 40 13.02 17.32 24.88
C LEU A 40 12.33 16.65 23.68
N LEU A 41 13.03 16.52 22.54
CA LEU A 41 12.50 15.84 21.36
C LEU A 41 12.25 14.35 21.63
N MET A 42 13.20 13.68 22.29
CA MET A 42 13.06 12.26 22.61
C MET A 42 12.01 11.99 23.69
N SER A 43 11.94 12.82 24.72
CA SER A 43 10.90 12.73 25.75
C SER A 43 9.50 13.01 25.18
N SER A 44 9.38 13.97 24.24
CA SER A 44 8.12 14.24 23.54
C SER A 44 7.65 13.03 22.73
N MET A 45 8.57 12.36 22.02
CA MET A 45 8.26 11.12 21.30
C MET A 45 7.85 9.98 22.25
N GLY A 46 8.52 9.86 23.40
CA GLY A 46 8.16 8.88 24.44
C GLY A 46 6.76 9.14 25.03
N LEU A 47 6.44 10.40 25.30
CA LEU A 47 5.12 10.82 25.78
C LEU A 47 4.04 10.53 24.73
N SER A 48 4.30 10.80 23.44
CA SER A 48 3.32 10.51 22.38
C SER A 48 3.08 9.01 22.22
N LEU A 49 4.11 8.17 22.38
CA LEU A 49 3.95 6.71 22.42
C LEU A 49 3.08 6.28 23.61
N PHE A 50 3.40 6.77 24.80
CA PHE A 50 2.64 6.44 26.01
C PHE A 50 1.17 6.85 25.87
N TRP A 51 0.90 8.08 25.42
CA TRP A 51 -0.45 8.57 25.20
C TRP A 51 -1.21 7.75 24.16
N ALA A 52 -0.59 7.48 23.02
CA ALA A 52 -1.18 6.66 21.96
C ALA A 52 -1.51 5.23 22.41
N MET A 53 -0.73 4.66 23.32
CA MET A 53 -0.99 3.37 23.94
C MET A 53 -2.18 3.42 24.91
N VAL A 54 -2.25 4.44 25.76
CA VAL A 54 -3.37 4.64 26.70
C VAL A 54 -4.69 4.80 25.93
N GLU A 55 -4.72 5.63 24.89
CA GLU A 55 -5.93 5.85 24.08
C GLU A 55 -6.47 4.55 23.46
N ARG A 56 -5.57 3.66 22.99
CA ARG A 56 -5.95 2.39 22.35
C ARG A 56 -6.37 1.33 23.35
N THR A 57 -5.66 1.21 24.47
CA THR A 57 -6.00 0.26 25.53
C THR A 57 -7.33 0.60 26.21
N CYS A 58 -7.64 1.89 26.33
CA CYS A 58 -8.93 2.36 26.85
C CYS A 58 -10.04 2.48 25.80
N ASN A 59 -9.80 2.10 24.53
CA ASN A 59 -10.76 2.18 23.42
C ASN A 59 -11.36 3.58 23.18
N TYR A 60 -10.61 4.65 23.42
CA TYR A 60 -11.08 6.03 23.17
C TYR A 60 -10.98 6.45 21.69
N ILE A 61 -10.46 5.59 20.80
CA ILE A 61 -10.22 5.91 19.40
C ILE A 61 -11.35 5.44 18.49
N THR A 62 -11.81 6.33 17.62
CA THR A 62 -12.68 5.98 16.49
C THR A 62 -11.83 5.74 15.24
N TYR A 63 -11.82 4.50 14.75
CA TYR A 63 -11.07 4.14 13.54
C TYR A 63 -11.81 4.61 12.28
N THR A 64 -11.09 5.27 11.36
CA THR A 64 -11.66 5.77 10.09
C THR A 64 -10.82 5.33 8.89
N SER A 65 -11.47 5.17 7.74
CA SER A 65 -10.83 4.79 6.47
C SER A 65 -10.14 5.99 5.80
N LYS A 66 -9.08 6.50 6.42
CA LYS A 66 -8.23 7.55 5.81
C LYS A 66 -6.96 6.93 5.24
N LEU A 67 -6.39 7.55 4.20
CA LEU A 67 -5.05 7.19 3.69
C LEU A 67 -3.99 7.73 4.63
N LEU A 68 -3.98 9.06 4.79
CA LEU A 68 -3.27 9.81 5.82
C LEU A 68 -4.30 10.64 6.59
N THR A 69 -4.03 10.85 7.87
CA THR A 69 -4.73 11.84 8.67
C THR A 69 -4.32 13.25 8.23
N ASN A 70 -5.16 14.25 8.49
CA ASN A 70 -4.83 15.63 8.13
C ASN A 70 -3.56 16.11 8.87
N SER A 71 -3.37 15.68 10.11
CA SER A 71 -2.15 15.96 10.88
C SER A 71 -0.92 15.36 10.20
N GLU A 72 -0.93 14.08 9.85
CA GLU A 72 0.17 13.43 9.12
C GLU A 72 0.47 14.11 7.79
N LEU A 73 -0.56 14.42 7.00
CA LEU A 73 -0.39 15.08 5.70
C LEU A 73 0.25 16.47 5.86
N MET A 74 -0.22 17.25 6.83
CA MET A 74 0.29 18.61 7.04
C MET A 74 1.70 18.59 7.65
N GLU A 75 1.98 17.71 8.60
CA GLU A 75 3.30 17.59 9.22
C GLU A 75 4.34 17.08 8.22
N THR A 76 3.98 16.08 7.38
CA THR A 76 4.86 15.62 6.28
C THR A 76 5.08 16.69 5.23
N THR A 77 4.04 17.44 4.85
CA THR A 77 4.16 18.57 3.92
C THR A 77 5.06 19.67 4.51
N GLY A 78 4.89 20.00 5.79
CA GLY A 78 5.73 20.98 6.48
C GLY A 78 7.19 20.57 6.49
N PHE A 79 7.46 19.31 6.83
CA PHE A 79 8.81 18.75 6.79
C PHE A 79 9.41 18.78 5.39
N ALA A 80 8.61 18.45 4.36
CA ALA A 80 9.01 18.55 2.96
C ALA A 80 9.35 20.00 2.56
N THR A 81 8.58 21.00 3.01
CA THR A 81 8.88 22.42 2.71
C THR A 81 10.18 22.90 3.33
N ALA A 82 10.52 22.41 4.54
CA ALA A 82 11.79 22.75 5.19
C ALA A 82 13.02 22.24 4.42
N THR A 83 12.85 21.27 3.50
CA THR A 83 13.95 20.75 2.68
C THR A 83 14.52 21.78 1.70
N ILE A 84 13.81 22.87 1.41
CA ILE A 84 14.30 23.98 0.59
C ILE A 84 15.61 24.56 1.17
N LEU A 85 15.80 24.47 2.49
CA LEU A 85 17.03 24.90 3.17
C LEU A 85 18.28 24.11 2.74
N LEU A 86 18.13 22.91 2.16
CA LEU A 86 19.28 22.11 1.69
C LEU A 86 19.87 22.60 0.35
N GLY A 87 19.36 23.70 -0.23
CA GLY A 87 19.88 24.23 -1.49
C GLY A 87 19.76 23.20 -2.60
N GLN A 88 20.86 22.82 -3.25
CA GLN A 88 20.84 21.94 -4.44
C GLN A 88 20.31 20.51 -4.19
N LYS A 89 20.22 20.07 -2.94
CA LYS A 89 19.82 18.69 -2.57
C LYS A 89 18.39 18.58 -2.02
N TRP A 90 17.60 19.65 -2.13
CA TRP A 90 16.22 19.69 -1.64
C TRP A 90 15.33 18.59 -2.22
N ALA A 91 15.48 18.30 -3.52
CA ALA A 91 14.64 17.34 -4.24
C ALA A 91 14.77 15.93 -3.66
N ASP A 92 16.00 15.49 -3.37
CA ASP A 92 16.31 14.16 -2.86
C ASP A 92 15.55 13.88 -1.55
N VAL A 93 15.58 14.84 -0.62
CA VAL A 93 14.93 14.74 0.70
C VAL A 93 13.43 14.96 0.60
N CYS A 94 12.97 15.82 -0.30
CA CYS A 94 11.55 15.97 -0.60
C CYS A 94 10.96 14.63 -1.08
N PHE A 95 11.61 13.94 -2.02
CA PHE A 95 11.18 12.61 -2.45
C PHE A 95 11.29 11.55 -1.34
N LEU A 96 12.28 11.65 -0.44
CA LEU A 96 12.34 10.81 0.75
C LEU A 96 11.13 11.03 1.67
N SER A 97 10.67 12.28 1.84
CA SER A 97 9.48 12.59 2.64
C SER A 97 8.20 12.02 2.01
N VAL A 98 8.11 12.02 0.67
CA VAL A 98 7.02 11.36 -0.07
C VAL A 98 7.07 9.85 0.13
N ALA A 99 8.26 9.23 0.03
CA ALA A 99 8.44 7.81 0.32
C ALA A 99 8.00 7.45 1.73
N PHE A 100 8.38 8.25 2.72
CA PHE A 100 7.96 8.09 4.12
C PHE A 100 6.43 8.13 4.24
N ALA A 101 5.77 9.12 3.64
CA ALA A 101 4.31 9.23 3.64
C ALA A 101 3.62 8.03 2.98
N LEU A 102 4.15 7.50 1.87
CA LEU A 102 3.65 6.28 1.24
C LEU A 102 3.85 5.04 2.13
N GLY A 103 4.97 4.98 2.86
CA GLY A 103 5.20 3.96 3.89
C GLY A 103 4.17 4.00 5.02
N LEU A 104 3.82 5.20 5.51
CA LEU A 104 2.73 5.38 6.49
C LEU A 104 1.40 4.87 5.95
N ILE A 105 1.06 5.18 4.69
CA ILE A 105 -0.16 4.69 4.04
C ILE A 105 -0.18 3.16 4.03
N ALA A 106 0.92 2.52 3.62
CA ALA A 106 1.04 1.07 3.61
C ALA A 106 0.78 0.45 4.99
N MET A 107 1.33 1.05 6.05
CA MET A 107 1.11 0.61 7.44
C MET A 107 -0.34 0.79 7.88
N ARG A 108 -0.96 1.94 7.60
CA ARG A 108 -2.37 2.22 7.95
C ARG A 108 -3.34 1.27 7.25
N LYS A 109 -3.01 0.81 6.04
CA LYS A 109 -3.80 -0.19 5.33
C LYS A 109 -3.54 -1.62 5.78
N LYS A 110 -2.61 -1.82 6.72
CA LYS A 110 -2.18 -3.12 7.25
C LYS A 110 -1.70 -4.07 6.16
N ALA A 111 -1.06 -3.55 5.12
CA ALA A 111 -0.51 -4.40 4.06
C ALA A 111 0.53 -5.36 4.64
N LEU A 112 0.47 -6.64 4.26
CA LEU A 112 1.28 -7.72 4.84
C LEU A 112 2.78 -7.41 4.89
N LEU A 113 3.31 -6.81 3.82
CA LEU A 113 4.74 -6.49 3.69
C LEU A 113 5.08 -5.05 4.11
N ALA A 114 4.13 -4.29 4.68
CA ALA A 114 4.35 -2.88 5.02
C ALA A 114 5.42 -2.70 6.10
N VAL A 115 5.33 -3.43 7.21
CA VAL A 115 6.29 -3.34 8.32
C VAL A 115 7.71 -3.71 7.88
N PRO A 116 7.98 -4.89 7.27
CA PRO A 116 9.34 -5.22 6.84
C PRO A 116 9.88 -4.23 5.80
N ASN A 117 9.05 -3.79 4.84
CA ASN A 117 9.46 -2.80 3.85
C ASN A 117 9.83 -1.45 4.51
N PHE A 118 9.02 -1.00 5.48
CA PHE A 118 9.26 0.24 6.18
C PHE A 118 10.50 0.17 7.08
N THR A 119 10.74 -0.96 7.74
CA THR A 119 11.97 -1.20 8.52
C THR A 119 13.22 -1.15 7.62
N ILE A 120 13.17 -1.77 6.44
CA ILE A 120 14.26 -1.73 5.46
C ILE A 120 14.47 -0.29 4.97
N PHE A 121 13.39 0.44 4.66
CA PHE A 121 13.43 1.85 4.31
C PHE A 121 14.16 2.70 5.36
N LEU A 122 13.79 2.55 6.65
CA LEU A 122 14.44 3.29 7.74
C LEU A 122 15.93 2.92 7.87
N ALA A 123 16.25 1.62 7.80
CA ALA A 123 17.62 1.13 7.91
C ALA A 123 18.51 1.66 6.78
N LEU A 124 18.05 1.58 5.53
CA LEU A 124 18.79 2.08 4.37
C LEU A 124 18.85 3.61 4.33
N SER A 125 17.83 4.30 4.84
CA SER A 125 17.85 5.76 4.97
C SER A 125 18.98 6.22 5.90
N VAL A 126 19.11 5.58 7.07
CA VAL A 126 20.16 5.89 8.04
C VAL A 126 21.53 5.44 7.57
N ALA A 127 21.65 4.22 7.05
CA ALA A 127 22.93 3.62 6.71
C ALA A 127 23.55 4.17 5.41
N ILE A 128 22.74 4.62 4.46
CA ILE A 128 23.21 4.94 3.10
C ILE A 128 22.73 6.31 2.65
N PHE A 129 21.43 6.58 2.71
CA PHE A 129 20.86 7.81 2.14
C PHE A 129 21.42 9.07 2.80
N PHE A 130 21.36 9.15 4.13
CA PHE A 130 21.84 10.32 4.87
C PHE A 130 23.37 10.52 4.75
N PRO A 131 24.22 9.48 4.87
CA PRO A 131 25.64 9.61 4.54
C PRO A 131 25.91 10.07 3.10
N ALA A 132 25.13 9.59 2.12
CA ALA A 132 25.27 9.96 0.72
C ALA A 132 24.88 11.42 0.42
N LEU A 133 24.06 12.04 1.28
CA LEU A 133 23.67 13.44 1.19
C LEU A 133 24.86 14.39 1.45
N LYS A 134 25.92 13.92 2.12
CA LYS A 134 27.11 14.70 2.52
C LYS A 134 26.77 15.96 3.33
N LYS A 135 25.66 15.92 4.06
CA LYS A 135 25.17 16.99 4.93
C LYS A 135 24.99 16.45 6.34
N THR A 136 25.32 17.26 7.34
CA THR A 136 25.08 16.86 8.74
C THR A 136 23.59 16.98 9.03
N ILE A 137 22.98 15.90 9.50
CA ILE A 137 21.55 15.85 9.84
C ILE A 137 21.46 15.62 11.34
N ASN A 138 20.61 16.37 12.04
CA ASN A 138 20.30 16.08 13.43
C ASN A 138 19.43 14.81 13.51
N PRO A 139 19.98 13.68 13.99
CA PRO A 139 19.25 12.42 14.01
C PRO A 139 18.10 12.42 15.01
N TYR A 140 18.16 13.24 16.08
CA TYR A 140 17.11 13.32 17.10
C TYR A 140 15.86 14.01 16.56
N ALA A 141 16.01 15.10 15.81
CA ALA A 141 14.89 15.79 15.17
C ALA A 141 14.23 14.92 14.09
N ALA A 142 15.03 14.28 13.24
CA ALA A 142 14.54 13.36 12.22
C ALA A 142 13.83 12.13 12.83
N SER A 143 14.39 11.58 13.91
CA SER A 143 13.78 10.45 14.64
C SER A 143 12.50 10.86 15.36
N CYS A 144 12.44 12.06 15.94
CA CYS A 144 11.23 12.59 16.57
C CYS A 144 10.10 12.74 15.54
N PHE A 145 10.38 13.34 14.38
CA PHE A 145 9.44 13.44 13.27
C PHE A 145 8.95 12.06 12.81
N ALA A 146 9.88 11.16 12.48
CA ALA A 146 9.54 9.84 11.98
C ALA A 146 8.77 9.02 13.04
N GLY A 147 9.27 8.99 14.26
CA GLY A 147 8.69 8.23 15.37
C GLY A 147 7.28 8.68 15.71
N ARG A 148 7.05 9.99 15.87
CA ARG A 148 5.71 10.54 16.18
C ARG A 148 4.66 10.13 15.16
N LEU A 149 5.01 10.18 13.88
CA LEU A 149 4.11 9.81 12.79
C LEU A 149 3.93 8.29 12.65
N CYS A 150 4.92 7.48 13.02
CA CYS A 150 4.86 6.02 12.91
C CYS A 150 4.12 5.33 14.06
N ILE A 151 4.13 5.91 15.26
CA ILE A 151 3.55 5.31 16.47
C ILE A 151 2.08 4.89 16.24
N ALA A 152 1.24 5.82 15.77
CA ALA A 152 -0.19 5.53 15.61
C ALA A 152 -0.45 4.43 14.55
N PRO A 153 0.06 4.52 13.31
CA PRO A 153 -0.06 3.45 12.32
C PRO A 153 0.45 2.09 12.81
N LEU A 154 1.59 2.03 13.52
CA LEU A 154 2.16 0.78 14.03
C LEU A 154 1.26 0.12 15.07
N LEU A 155 0.71 0.91 16.01
CA LEU A 155 -0.23 0.40 17.00
C LEU A 155 -1.57 -0.01 16.36
N ASP A 156 -2.04 0.74 15.36
CA ASP A 156 -3.30 0.47 14.67
C ASP A 156 -3.28 -0.90 13.96
N ILE A 157 -2.11 -1.42 13.56
CA ILE A 157 -1.96 -2.78 13.01
C ILE A 157 -2.54 -3.83 13.98
N TYR A 158 -2.33 -3.67 15.29
CA TYR A 158 -2.79 -4.59 16.32
C TYR A 158 -4.18 -4.24 16.88
N PHE A 159 -4.45 -2.95 17.14
CA PHE A 159 -5.67 -2.55 17.86
C PHE A 159 -6.88 -2.25 16.96
N SER A 160 -6.69 -1.99 15.66
CA SER A 160 -7.80 -1.64 14.78
C SER A 160 -8.62 -2.86 14.34
N ASN A 161 -9.92 -2.82 14.61
CA ASN A 161 -10.88 -3.87 14.24
C ASN A 161 -11.58 -3.63 12.88
N LEU A 162 -11.12 -2.66 12.09
CA LEU A 162 -11.72 -2.37 10.77
C LEU A 162 -11.60 -3.57 9.83
N THR A 163 -12.74 -3.93 9.21
CA THR A 163 -12.78 -4.95 8.16
C THR A 163 -11.97 -4.50 6.94
N THR A 164 -11.54 -5.45 6.11
CA THR A 164 -10.78 -5.15 4.90
C THR A 164 -11.47 -4.13 3.99
N VAL A 165 -12.78 -4.28 3.76
CA VAL A 165 -13.52 -3.36 2.88
C VAL A 165 -13.61 -1.96 3.49
N GLU A 166 -13.79 -1.85 4.81
CA GLU A 166 -13.77 -0.57 5.52
C GLU A 166 -12.39 0.08 5.43
N ARG A 167 -11.30 -0.65 5.68
CA ARG A 167 -9.93 -0.10 5.57
C ARG A 167 -9.64 0.47 4.19
N TRP A 168 -10.12 -0.18 3.13
CA TRP A 168 -9.90 0.22 1.75
C TRP A 168 -11.03 1.07 1.17
N GLN A 169 -12.04 1.42 1.97
CA GLN A 169 -13.24 2.14 1.54
C GLN A 169 -12.91 3.41 0.76
N TRP A 170 -11.96 4.22 1.24
CA TRP A 170 -11.56 5.44 0.53
C TRP A 170 -11.21 5.14 -0.94
N TYR A 171 -10.35 4.15 -1.21
CA TYR A 171 -9.91 3.80 -2.57
C TYR A 171 -11.02 3.09 -3.36
N ILE A 172 -11.76 2.18 -2.71
CA ILE A 172 -12.84 1.42 -3.34
C ILE A 172 -13.88 2.36 -3.93
N PHE A 173 -14.35 3.34 -3.16
CA PHE A 173 -15.44 4.23 -3.56
C PHE A 173 -14.99 5.45 -4.38
N GLN A 174 -13.68 5.63 -4.61
CA GLN A 174 -13.20 6.68 -5.51
C GLN A 174 -13.73 6.52 -6.94
N SER A 175 -13.82 7.66 -7.62
CA SER A 175 -14.20 7.72 -9.04
C SER A 175 -13.20 6.95 -9.93
N LYS A 176 -13.69 6.52 -11.09
CA LYS A 176 -12.87 5.85 -12.11
C LYS A 176 -11.68 6.72 -12.54
N HIS A 177 -11.84 8.04 -12.55
CA HIS A 177 -10.79 8.98 -12.95
C HIS A 177 -9.67 9.05 -11.92
N VAL A 178 -9.99 9.09 -10.63
CA VAL A 178 -8.98 9.09 -9.55
C VAL A 178 -8.17 7.80 -9.58
N LYS A 179 -8.82 6.63 -9.73
CA LYS A 179 -8.10 5.35 -9.83
C LYS A 179 -7.18 5.28 -11.05
N ARG A 180 -7.62 5.81 -12.20
CA ARG A 180 -6.78 5.91 -13.41
C ARG A 180 -5.60 6.86 -13.22
N PHE A 181 -5.82 7.98 -12.53
CA PHE A 181 -4.76 8.93 -12.20
C PHE A 181 -3.71 8.30 -11.29
N VAL A 182 -4.12 7.54 -10.27
CA VAL A 182 -3.19 6.78 -9.41
C VAL A 182 -2.33 5.83 -10.25
N ILE A 183 -2.94 5.07 -11.16
CA ILE A 183 -2.18 4.17 -12.05
C ILE A 183 -1.20 4.96 -12.92
N LEU A 184 -1.63 6.09 -13.50
CA LEU A 184 -0.74 6.94 -14.31
C LEU A 184 0.46 7.44 -13.51
N VAL A 185 0.23 7.91 -12.28
CA VAL A 185 1.31 8.33 -11.37
C VAL A 185 2.26 7.17 -11.07
N THR A 186 1.75 5.96 -10.83
CA THR A 186 2.58 4.76 -10.67
C THR A 186 3.47 4.51 -11.89
N VAL A 187 2.93 4.59 -13.11
CA VAL A 187 3.74 4.43 -14.34
C VAL A 187 4.85 5.48 -14.44
N VAL A 188 4.55 6.73 -14.12
CA VAL A 188 5.56 7.81 -14.14
C VAL A 188 6.67 7.51 -13.13
N VAL A 189 6.31 7.11 -11.91
CA VAL A 189 7.26 6.73 -10.86
C VAL A 189 8.14 5.55 -11.31
N ASP A 190 7.54 4.51 -11.89
CA ASP A 190 8.25 3.33 -12.41
C ASP A 190 9.27 3.72 -13.49
N ILE A 191 8.86 4.55 -14.46
CA ILE A 191 9.75 5.05 -15.51
C ILE A 191 10.90 5.85 -14.91
N THR A 192 10.62 6.76 -13.96
CA THR A 192 11.67 7.54 -13.31
C THR A 192 12.66 6.67 -12.54
N PHE A 193 12.18 5.65 -11.82
CA PHE A 193 13.04 4.68 -11.14
C PHE A 193 13.92 3.91 -12.12
N MET A 194 13.36 3.46 -13.25
CA MET A 194 14.13 2.80 -14.30
C MET A 194 15.23 3.71 -14.88
N VAL A 195 14.92 4.99 -15.10
CA VAL A 195 15.90 5.98 -15.59
C VAL A 195 17.05 6.17 -14.58
N PHE A 196 16.74 6.38 -13.30
CA PHE A 196 17.77 6.52 -12.26
C PHE A 196 18.57 5.24 -12.04
N SER A 197 17.93 4.07 -12.15
CA SER A 197 18.62 2.78 -12.13
C SER A 197 19.59 2.65 -13.31
N GLY A 198 19.21 3.12 -14.50
CA GLY A 198 20.07 3.10 -15.69
C GLY A 198 21.28 4.04 -15.62
N MET A 199 21.30 5.03 -14.73
CA MET A 199 22.45 5.93 -14.56
C MET A 199 23.72 5.21 -14.12
N ILE A 200 23.62 4.01 -13.52
CA ILE A 200 24.80 3.18 -13.20
C ILE A 200 25.63 2.86 -14.45
N MET A 201 25.02 2.84 -15.65
CA MET A 201 25.73 2.60 -16.90
C MET A 201 26.76 3.69 -17.20
N GLN A 202 26.55 4.94 -16.77
CA GLN A 202 27.49 6.03 -17.07
C GLN A 202 28.87 5.84 -16.42
N ARG A 203 29.00 4.97 -15.40
CA ARG A 203 30.26 4.65 -14.71
C ARG A 203 31.00 3.47 -15.36
N PHE A 204 31.10 3.52 -16.69
CA PHE A 204 31.58 2.44 -17.58
C PHE A 204 32.97 1.84 -17.26
N GLN A 205 33.79 2.43 -16.39
CA GLN A 205 35.21 2.09 -16.32
C GLN A 205 35.56 0.82 -15.53
N GLU A 206 34.65 0.26 -14.71
CA GLU A 206 35.03 -0.84 -13.79
C GLU A 206 34.09 -2.08 -13.79
N LEU A 207 32.99 -2.12 -14.56
CA LEU A 207 31.89 -3.06 -14.29
C LEU A 207 31.36 -3.84 -15.52
N PHE A 208 32.23 -4.60 -16.20
CA PHE A 208 31.85 -5.45 -17.36
C PHE A 208 30.72 -6.46 -17.04
N PHE A 209 30.63 -6.95 -15.80
CA PHE A 209 29.56 -7.88 -15.37
C PHE A 209 28.23 -7.20 -15.02
N VAL A 210 28.22 -5.90 -14.70
CA VAL A 210 27.00 -5.20 -14.27
C VAL A 210 26.12 -4.87 -15.46
N ILE A 211 26.69 -4.61 -16.64
CA ILE A 211 25.91 -4.26 -17.84
C ILE A 211 25.00 -5.43 -18.29
N PRO A 212 25.50 -6.67 -18.48
CA PRO A 212 24.63 -7.80 -18.81
C PRO A 212 23.60 -8.07 -17.71
N GLY A 213 23.99 -7.96 -16.44
CA GLY A 213 23.07 -8.09 -15.31
C GLY A 213 21.93 -7.08 -15.39
N PHE A 214 22.26 -5.80 -15.55
CA PHE A 214 21.28 -4.71 -15.66
C PHE A 214 20.34 -4.91 -16.84
N VAL A 215 20.84 -5.36 -18.00
CA VAL A 215 19.99 -5.64 -19.17
C VAL A 215 19.02 -6.79 -18.89
N ILE A 216 19.49 -7.91 -18.34
CA ILE A 216 18.65 -9.07 -18.04
C ILE A 216 17.59 -8.72 -16.98
N PHE A 217 18.01 -8.17 -15.85
CA PHE A 217 17.09 -7.82 -14.76
C PHE A 217 16.21 -6.62 -15.12
N GLY A 218 16.68 -5.68 -15.94
CA GLY A 218 15.90 -4.56 -16.45
C GLY A 218 14.79 -5.01 -17.39
N ILE A 219 15.07 -5.91 -18.34
CA ILE A 219 14.04 -6.50 -19.22
C ILE A 219 13.02 -7.27 -18.38
N LEU A 220 13.49 -8.10 -17.44
CA LEU A 220 12.63 -8.86 -16.54
C LEU A 220 11.72 -7.94 -15.73
N TRP A 221 12.28 -6.87 -15.17
CA TRP A 221 11.57 -5.86 -14.40
C TRP A 221 10.50 -5.17 -15.25
N VAL A 222 10.81 -4.74 -16.48
CA VAL A 222 9.85 -4.13 -17.41
C VAL A 222 8.70 -5.09 -17.71
N CYS A 223 8.98 -6.37 -17.98
CA CYS A 223 7.96 -7.37 -18.23
C CYS A 223 6.99 -7.51 -17.04
N PHE A 224 7.53 -7.64 -15.81
CA PHE A 224 6.69 -7.74 -14.61
C PHE A 224 5.89 -6.46 -14.35
N HIS A 225 6.47 -5.28 -14.59
CA HIS A 225 5.78 -4.00 -14.37
C HIS A 225 4.67 -3.75 -15.40
N ILE A 226 4.86 -4.13 -16.67
CA ILE A 226 3.78 -4.08 -17.66
C ILE A 226 2.61 -4.96 -17.21
N VAL A 227 2.88 -6.22 -16.79
CA VAL A 227 1.84 -7.13 -16.28
C VAL A 227 1.18 -6.56 -15.03
N PHE A 228 1.96 -5.96 -14.12
CA PHE A 228 1.46 -5.31 -12.91
C PHE A 228 0.53 -4.13 -13.21
N ILE A 229 0.91 -3.24 -14.13
CA ILE A 229 0.11 -2.09 -14.56
C ILE A 229 -1.20 -2.55 -15.22
N VAL A 230 -1.13 -3.53 -16.12
CA VAL A 230 -2.32 -4.15 -16.74
C VAL A 230 -3.22 -4.77 -15.68
N THR A 231 -2.64 -5.45 -14.69
CA THR A 231 -3.36 -6.04 -13.57
C THR A 231 -4.09 -4.97 -12.75
N CYS A 232 -3.40 -3.88 -12.39
CA CYS A 232 -3.98 -2.74 -11.67
C CYS A 232 -5.11 -2.08 -12.45
N TRP A 233 -4.95 -1.96 -13.78
CA TRP A 233 -5.97 -1.41 -14.66
C TRP A 233 -7.23 -2.28 -14.71
N VAL A 234 -7.07 -3.59 -14.92
CA VAL A 234 -8.18 -4.55 -14.94
C VAL A 234 -8.87 -4.61 -13.59
N PHE A 235 -8.10 -4.62 -12.49
CA PHE A 235 -8.60 -4.58 -11.13
C PHE A 235 -9.45 -3.33 -10.88
N SER A 236 -8.93 -2.16 -11.21
CA SER A 236 -9.61 -0.86 -11.05
C SER A 236 -10.93 -0.80 -11.84
N ARG A 237 -10.96 -1.34 -13.05
CA ARG A 237 -12.19 -1.46 -13.85
C ARG A 237 -13.22 -2.35 -13.17
N LYS A 238 -12.84 -3.58 -12.79
CA LYS A 238 -13.75 -4.51 -12.10
C LYS A 238 -14.28 -3.94 -10.78
N LEU A 239 -13.42 -3.26 -10.01
CA LEU A 239 -13.80 -2.60 -8.77
C LEU A 239 -14.80 -1.47 -9.01
N SER A 240 -14.61 -0.69 -10.07
CA SER A 240 -15.53 0.39 -10.45
C SER A 240 -16.90 -0.14 -10.87
N GLU A 241 -16.96 -1.29 -11.55
CA GLU A 241 -18.22 -1.98 -11.86
C GLU A 241 -18.92 -2.47 -10.59
N CYS A 242 -18.18 -3.03 -9.62
CA CYS A 242 -18.75 -3.44 -8.33
C CYS A 242 -19.37 -2.25 -7.58
N VAL A 243 -18.70 -1.09 -7.59
CA VAL A 243 -19.21 0.13 -6.96
C VAL A 243 -20.44 0.67 -7.68
N LEU A 244 -20.49 0.58 -9.01
CA LEU A 244 -21.67 0.98 -9.78
C LEU A 244 -22.87 0.12 -9.39
N VAL A 245 -22.70 -1.20 -9.33
CA VAL A 245 -23.76 -2.12 -8.88
C VAL A 245 -24.13 -1.85 -7.42
N TYR A 246 -23.15 -1.62 -6.54
CA TYR A 246 -23.40 -1.29 -5.14
C TYR A 246 -24.25 -0.02 -4.97
N LYS A 247 -24.03 1.00 -5.82
CA LYS A 247 -24.84 2.23 -5.82
C LYS A 247 -26.25 2.03 -6.37
N ALA A 248 -26.42 1.09 -7.29
CA ALA A 248 -27.73 0.75 -7.87
C ALA A 248 -28.59 -0.13 -6.94
N TYR A 249 -27.98 -0.88 -6.01
CA TYR A 249 -28.70 -1.71 -5.04
C TYR A 249 -29.40 -0.87 -3.95
N GLY A 250 -30.66 -1.22 -3.63
CA GLY A 250 -31.43 -0.63 -2.51
C GLY A 250 -30.83 -0.94 -1.13
N GLU A 251 -31.14 -0.09 -0.14
CA GLU A 251 -30.47 -0.06 1.19
C GLU A 251 -30.46 -1.38 1.95
N ASP A 252 -31.54 -2.17 1.86
CA ASP A 252 -31.72 -3.38 2.66
C ASP A 252 -30.83 -4.57 2.26
N THR A 253 -30.12 -4.49 1.12
CA THR A 253 -29.26 -5.60 0.60
C THR A 253 -27.83 -5.19 0.24
N LYS A 254 -27.38 -4.01 0.68
CA LYS A 254 -26.05 -3.45 0.37
C LYS A 254 -24.91 -4.22 1.05
N ASN A 255 -24.40 -5.26 0.41
CA ASN A 255 -23.16 -5.93 0.84
C ASN A 255 -22.11 -5.94 -0.28
N MET A 256 -21.10 -5.08 -0.14
CA MET A 256 -20.00 -4.96 -1.10
C MET A 256 -19.22 -6.28 -1.26
N THR A 257 -18.99 -7.02 -0.17
CA THR A 257 -18.24 -8.30 -0.23
C THR A 257 -18.94 -9.33 -1.10
N ARG A 258 -20.28 -9.40 -1.03
CA ARG A 258 -21.10 -10.29 -1.86
C ARG A 258 -21.05 -9.90 -3.34
N ILE A 259 -21.12 -8.60 -3.65
CA ILE A 259 -21.03 -8.10 -5.02
C ILE A 259 -19.63 -8.38 -5.62
N MET A 260 -18.58 -8.16 -4.83
CA MET A 260 -17.22 -8.47 -5.27
C MET A 260 -17.02 -9.98 -5.48
N ALA A 261 -17.62 -10.82 -4.62
CA ALA A 261 -17.60 -12.27 -4.79
C ALA A 261 -18.28 -12.72 -6.08
N SER A 262 -19.48 -12.20 -6.39
CA SER A 262 -20.23 -12.59 -7.59
C SER A 262 -19.55 -12.15 -8.90
N LYS A 263 -18.74 -11.07 -8.86
CA LYS A 263 -17.92 -10.61 -9.99
C LYS A 263 -16.55 -11.32 -10.09
N GLY A 264 -16.30 -12.33 -9.27
CA GLY A 264 -15.07 -13.13 -9.29
C GLY A 264 -13.83 -12.36 -8.83
N MET A 265 -13.98 -11.34 -7.99
CA MET A 265 -12.86 -10.53 -7.48
C MET A 265 -11.90 -11.34 -6.62
N ARG A 266 -12.38 -12.38 -5.93
CA ARG A 266 -11.55 -13.24 -5.08
C ARG A 266 -10.43 -13.93 -5.88
N HIS A 267 -10.80 -14.75 -6.87
CA HIS A 267 -9.83 -15.50 -7.68
C HIS A 267 -8.91 -14.57 -8.45
N PHE A 268 -9.46 -13.47 -8.98
CA PHE A 268 -8.64 -12.44 -9.61
C PHE A 268 -7.59 -11.90 -8.63
N SER A 269 -8.00 -11.50 -7.42
CA SER A 269 -7.09 -10.94 -6.42
C SER A 269 -6.01 -11.94 -5.97
N GLN A 270 -6.36 -13.22 -5.80
CA GLN A 270 -5.39 -14.27 -5.42
C GLN A 270 -4.33 -14.53 -6.50
N ILE A 271 -4.72 -14.51 -7.79
CA ILE A 271 -3.76 -14.67 -8.90
C ILE A 271 -2.88 -13.42 -9.00
N SER A 272 -3.51 -12.25 -8.93
CA SER A 272 -2.83 -10.96 -9.00
C SER A 272 -1.89 -10.70 -7.82
N GLU A 273 -2.20 -11.22 -6.62
CA GLU A 273 -1.34 -11.18 -5.43
C GLU A 273 0.03 -11.80 -5.73
N ARG A 274 0.05 -13.00 -6.33
CA ARG A 274 1.30 -13.69 -6.69
C ARG A 274 2.10 -12.91 -7.73
N LEU A 275 1.42 -12.29 -8.71
CA LEU A 275 2.06 -11.44 -9.70
C LEU A 275 2.67 -10.19 -9.06
N ALA A 276 1.96 -9.54 -8.14
CA ALA A 276 2.48 -8.38 -7.42
C ALA A 276 3.69 -8.72 -6.53
N LEU A 277 3.73 -9.92 -5.94
CA LEU A 277 4.93 -10.42 -5.25
C LEU A 277 6.12 -10.58 -6.19
N CYS A 278 5.92 -11.13 -7.39
CA CYS A 278 6.98 -11.21 -8.40
C CYS A 278 7.49 -9.83 -8.82
N THR A 279 6.60 -8.84 -8.93
CA THR A 279 6.95 -7.44 -9.22
C THR A 279 7.86 -6.87 -8.12
N ILE A 280 7.47 -6.98 -6.85
CA ILE A 280 8.30 -6.54 -5.70
C ILE A 280 9.68 -7.20 -5.73
N PHE A 281 9.73 -8.51 -5.96
CA PHE A 281 10.99 -9.23 -6.04
C PHE A 281 11.87 -8.72 -7.18
N SER A 282 11.29 -8.50 -8.36
CA SER A 282 12.00 -7.94 -9.52
C SER A 282 12.54 -6.53 -9.25
N THR A 283 11.82 -5.69 -8.51
CA THR A 283 12.27 -4.36 -8.10
C THR A 283 13.48 -4.45 -7.19
N TRP A 284 13.49 -5.37 -6.23
CA TRP A 284 14.67 -5.64 -5.41
C TRP A 284 15.86 -6.18 -6.23
N MET A 285 15.63 -7.07 -7.18
CA MET A 285 16.69 -7.58 -8.06
C MET A 285 17.31 -6.46 -8.91
N LEU A 286 16.47 -5.63 -9.53
CA LEU A 286 16.94 -4.49 -10.32
C LEU A 286 17.71 -3.52 -9.43
N ALA A 287 17.20 -3.21 -8.24
CA ALA A 287 17.87 -2.32 -7.28
C ALA A 287 19.23 -2.86 -6.82
N ALA A 288 19.34 -4.18 -6.56
CA ALA A 288 20.58 -4.82 -6.14
C ALA A 288 21.66 -4.75 -7.24
N VAL A 289 21.28 -4.94 -8.51
CA VAL A 289 22.22 -4.90 -9.64
C VAL A 289 22.55 -3.46 -10.07
N SER A 290 21.61 -2.53 -9.88
CA SER A 290 21.80 -1.10 -10.17
C SER A 290 22.24 -0.29 -8.95
N TRP A 291 22.81 -0.94 -7.94
CA TRP A 291 23.13 -0.32 -6.66
C TRP A 291 24.09 0.87 -6.81
N GLN A 292 23.64 2.05 -6.39
CA GLN A 292 24.38 3.30 -6.52
C GLN A 292 24.50 4.02 -5.16
N ALA A 293 25.45 3.60 -4.33
CA ALA A 293 25.64 4.13 -2.96
C ALA A 293 25.74 5.67 -2.87
N THR A 294 26.21 6.33 -3.92
CA THR A 294 26.38 7.80 -3.95
C THR A 294 25.18 8.55 -4.55
N ASN A 295 24.26 7.86 -5.23
CA ASN A 295 23.15 8.49 -5.92
C ASN A 295 21.91 8.47 -5.02
N THR A 296 21.69 9.56 -4.30
CA THR A 296 20.54 9.75 -3.41
C THR A 296 19.20 9.66 -4.12
N MET A 297 19.10 10.16 -5.36
CA MET A 297 17.86 10.09 -6.16
C MET A 297 17.44 8.65 -6.46
N PHE A 298 18.41 7.77 -6.75
CA PHE A 298 18.14 6.34 -6.95
C PHE A 298 17.43 5.73 -5.73
N PHE A 299 17.93 6.00 -4.52
CA PHE A 299 17.32 5.52 -3.28
C PHE A 299 15.96 6.18 -3.01
N SER A 300 15.80 7.48 -3.24
CA SER A 300 14.51 8.15 -3.07
C SER A 300 13.42 7.49 -3.92
N PHE A 301 13.70 7.20 -5.20
CA PHE A 301 12.72 6.55 -6.08
C PHE A 301 12.51 5.07 -5.75
N LEU A 302 13.56 4.33 -5.37
CA LEU A 302 13.41 2.96 -4.85
C LEU A 302 12.44 2.92 -3.66
N PHE A 303 12.60 3.88 -2.73
CA PHE A 303 11.75 4.01 -1.56
C PHE A 303 10.34 4.53 -1.86
N ILE A 304 10.08 5.12 -3.03
CA ILE A 304 8.73 5.47 -3.47
C ILE A 304 8.05 4.25 -4.13
N VAL A 305 8.76 3.55 -5.03
CA VAL A 305 8.23 2.39 -5.78
C VAL A 305 7.82 1.27 -4.83
N LEU A 306 8.68 0.90 -3.88
CA LEU A 306 8.45 -0.26 -3.01
C LEU A 306 7.17 -0.15 -2.16
N PRO A 307 6.89 0.94 -1.42
CA PRO A 307 5.62 1.12 -0.73
C PRO A 307 4.39 1.08 -1.65
N VAL A 308 4.49 1.58 -2.90
CA VAL A 308 3.38 1.55 -3.86
C VAL A 308 3.04 0.11 -4.23
N GLU A 309 4.05 -0.68 -4.62
CA GLU A 309 3.90 -2.10 -4.94
C GLU A 309 3.37 -2.90 -3.72
N VAL A 310 3.96 -2.68 -2.54
CA VAL A 310 3.56 -3.33 -1.28
C VAL A 310 2.12 -2.99 -0.90
N THR A 311 1.67 -1.76 -1.12
CA THR A 311 0.30 -1.33 -0.85
C THR A 311 -0.69 -2.01 -1.79
N ILE A 312 -0.37 -2.11 -3.09
CA ILE A 312 -1.21 -2.81 -4.07
C ILE A 312 -1.24 -4.31 -3.78
N HIS A 313 -0.09 -4.91 -3.47
CA HIS A 313 -0.02 -6.30 -3.03
C HIS A 313 -0.88 -6.54 -1.79
N GLY A 314 -0.80 -5.67 -0.78
CA GLY A 314 -1.63 -5.75 0.43
C GLY A 314 -3.12 -5.67 0.14
N LEU A 315 -3.54 -4.78 -0.76
CA LEU A 315 -4.93 -4.68 -1.22
C LEU A 315 -5.42 -6.00 -1.86
N LEU A 316 -4.61 -6.59 -2.74
CA LEU A 316 -4.94 -7.83 -3.43
C LEU A 316 -4.99 -9.02 -2.46
N HIS A 317 -4.01 -9.12 -1.57
CA HIS A 317 -3.94 -10.15 -0.52
C HIS A 317 -5.16 -10.08 0.40
N ASP A 318 -5.44 -8.90 0.95
CA ASP A 318 -6.54 -8.69 1.88
C ASP A 318 -7.87 -9.02 1.22
N LEU A 319 -8.12 -8.55 0.00
CA LEU A 319 -9.36 -8.82 -0.73
C LEU A 319 -9.48 -10.30 -1.13
N GLY A 320 -8.38 -10.92 -1.56
CA GLY A 320 -8.34 -12.35 -1.91
C GLY A 320 -8.70 -13.27 -0.74
N ARG A 321 -8.39 -12.86 0.50
CA ARG A 321 -8.74 -13.57 1.73
C ARG A 321 -10.10 -13.20 2.30
N SER A 322 -10.50 -11.94 2.19
CA SER A 322 -11.70 -11.41 2.86
C SER A 322 -12.99 -11.63 2.08
N ILE A 323 -12.91 -11.81 0.76
CA ILE A 323 -14.07 -12.09 -0.07
C ILE A 323 -14.39 -13.58 0.07
N GLY A 324 -15.44 -13.89 0.84
CA GLY A 324 -15.93 -15.26 1.04
C GLY A 324 -16.52 -15.88 -0.23
N GLY A 325 -16.62 -17.21 -0.24
CA GLY A 325 -17.22 -18.04 -1.31
C GLY A 325 -16.27 -18.33 -2.47
N THR A 326 -16.28 -19.58 -2.94
CA THR A 326 -15.77 -19.95 -4.26
C THR A 326 -16.85 -19.60 -5.29
N CYS A 327 -16.49 -19.26 -6.53
CA CYS A 327 -17.48 -19.00 -7.61
C CYS A 327 -18.53 -20.12 -7.71
N ILE A 328 -18.15 -21.35 -7.34
CA ILE A 328 -19.01 -22.53 -7.26
C ILE A 328 -20.15 -22.37 -6.23
N GLY A 329 -19.87 -21.92 -5.01
CA GLY A 329 -20.90 -21.80 -3.96
C GLY A 329 -21.92 -20.68 -4.22
N TYR A 330 -21.49 -19.58 -4.84
CA TYR A 330 -22.39 -18.49 -5.23
C TYR A 330 -23.12 -18.73 -6.56
N ALA A 331 -22.53 -19.50 -7.49
CA ALA A 331 -23.24 -19.92 -8.70
C ALA A 331 -24.36 -20.92 -8.37
N MET A 332 -24.21 -21.75 -7.34
CA MET A 332 -25.30 -22.65 -6.87
C MET A 332 -26.40 -21.92 -6.09
N VAL A 333 -26.15 -20.71 -5.63
CA VAL A 333 -27.14 -19.86 -4.95
C VAL A 333 -27.21 -18.53 -5.67
N ALA A 334 -27.75 -18.54 -6.90
CA ALA A 334 -28.03 -17.28 -7.57
C ALA A 334 -29.07 -16.46 -6.78
N PRO A 335 -28.89 -15.14 -6.68
CA PRO A 335 -29.97 -14.28 -6.21
C PRO A 335 -31.14 -14.36 -7.18
N SER A 336 -32.37 -14.46 -6.66
CA SER A 336 -33.64 -14.54 -7.39
C SER A 336 -34.02 -13.27 -8.19
N ASN A 337 -33.12 -12.29 -8.29
CA ASN A 337 -33.41 -10.96 -8.81
C ASN A 337 -32.38 -10.58 -9.88
N SER A 338 -32.83 -10.26 -11.09
CA SER A 338 -32.04 -9.59 -12.12
C SER A 338 -32.38 -8.09 -12.13
N TYR A 339 -31.45 -7.24 -12.57
CA TYR A 339 -31.65 -5.79 -12.56
C TYR A 339 -31.34 -5.21 -13.94
N SER A 340 -32.18 -4.28 -14.41
CA SER A 340 -31.94 -3.51 -15.64
C SER A 340 -30.69 -2.63 -15.48
N PRO A 341 -29.94 -2.33 -16.57
CA PRO A 341 -28.93 -1.27 -16.56
C PRO A 341 -29.44 0.11 -16.07
N GLU A 342 -30.76 0.33 -16.01
CA GLU A 342 -31.39 1.54 -15.43
C GLU A 342 -31.72 1.46 -13.93
N GLY A 343 -31.51 0.31 -13.27
CA GLY A 343 -31.67 0.16 -11.81
C GLY A 343 -33.00 -0.42 -11.32
N ASP A 344 -33.94 -0.74 -12.21
CA ASP A 344 -35.19 -1.40 -11.81
C ASP A 344 -34.99 -2.87 -11.46
N VAL A 345 -35.63 -3.32 -10.37
CA VAL A 345 -35.68 -4.71 -9.92
C VAL A 345 -36.58 -5.48 -10.88
N ILE A 346 -36.00 -6.33 -11.73
CA ILE A 346 -36.77 -7.26 -12.55
C ILE A 346 -36.85 -8.56 -11.76
N LEU A 347 -38.06 -8.87 -11.27
CA LEU A 347 -38.36 -10.23 -10.83
C LEU A 347 -38.10 -11.16 -12.01
N LEU A 348 -37.20 -12.13 -11.83
CA LEU A 348 -37.00 -13.17 -12.81
C LEU A 348 -38.36 -13.85 -13.04
N PRO A 349 -38.86 -13.92 -14.30
CA PRO A 349 -40.12 -14.59 -14.57
C PRO A 349 -40.06 -16.02 -14.01
N SER A 350 -41.15 -16.48 -13.40
CA SER A 350 -41.23 -17.73 -12.63
C SER A 350 -40.62 -18.93 -13.36
N ASN A 351 -40.76 -18.94 -14.69
CA ASN A 351 -40.24 -19.97 -15.60
C ASN A 351 -38.70 -19.98 -15.61
N ALA A 352 -38.07 -18.80 -15.68
CA ALA A 352 -36.61 -18.66 -15.64
C ALA A 352 -36.03 -18.97 -14.26
N LEU A 353 -36.79 -18.71 -13.19
CA LEU A 353 -36.38 -19.10 -11.82
C LEU A 353 -36.43 -20.62 -11.64
N GLN A 354 -37.48 -21.28 -12.15
CA GLN A 354 -37.62 -22.74 -12.12
C GLN A 354 -36.48 -23.43 -12.89
N ASP A 355 -36.16 -22.95 -14.09
CA ASP A 355 -35.06 -23.46 -14.92
C ASP A 355 -33.70 -23.26 -14.26
N TYR A 356 -33.52 -22.16 -13.52
CA TYR A 356 -32.30 -21.90 -12.78
C TYR A 356 -32.17 -22.78 -11.54
N ILE A 357 -33.27 -23.03 -10.83
CA ILE A 357 -33.31 -23.95 -9.69
C ILE A 357 -33.02 -25.38 -10.14
N SER A 358 -33.59 -25.84 -11.26
CA SER A 358 -33.29 -27.16 -11.81
C SER A 358 -31.82 -27.24 -12.25
N GLN A 359 -31.30 -26.23 -12.94
CA GLN A 359 -29.88 -26.18 -13.33
C GLN A 359 -28.95 -26.19 -12.10
N SER A 360 -29.29 -25.45 -11.05
CA SER A 360 -28.50 -25.42 -9.80
C SER A 360 -28.53 -26.77 -9.09
N THR A 361 -29.69 -27.43 -9.07
CA THR A 361 -29.86 -28.78 -8.50
C THR A 361 -29.09 -29.83 -9.29
N ASP A 362 -29.06 -29.72 -10.63
CA ASP A 362 -28.30 -30.61 -11.51
C ASP A 362 -26.79 -30.44 -11.35
N ILE A 363 -26.32 -29.19 -11.21
CA ILE A 363 -24.91 -28.89 -10.89
C ILE A 363 -24.55 -29.45 -9.51
N LEU A 364 -25.43 -29.31 -8.52
CA LEU A 364 -25.23 -29.82 -7.17
C LEU A 364 -25.16 -31.35 -7.15
N ASN A 365 -26.06 -32.01 -7.89
CA ASN A 365 -26.03 -33.47 -8.11
C ASN A 365 -24.76 -33.92 -8.84
N SER A 366 -24.30 -33.14 -9.84
CA SER A 366 -23.08 -33.43 -10.59
C SER A 366 -21.83 -33.27 -9.71
N MET A 367 -21.79 -32.25 -8.85
CA MET A 367 -20.72 -32.07 -7.85
C MET A 367 -20.76 -33.16 -6.79
N GLN A 368 -21.94 -33.52 -6.29
CA GLN A 368 -22.08 -34.62 -5.35
C GLN A 368 -21.58 -35.93 -5.97
N ARG A 369 -21.92 -36.22 -7.23
CA ARG A 369 -21.39 -37.38 -7.96
C ARG A 369 -19.87 -37.31 -8.15
N PHE A 370 -19.34 -36.15 -8.52
CA PHE A 370 -17.89 -35.93 -8.65
C PHE A 370 -17.16 -36.18 -7.33
N PHE A 371 -17.61 -35.58 -6.23
CA PHE A 371 -17.04 -35.77 -4.90
C PHE A 371 -17.21 -37.21 -4.42
N THR A 372 -18.37 -37.83 -4.65
CA THR A 372 -18.59 -39.24 -4.27
C THR A 372 -17.63 -40.16 -5.03
N HIS A 373 -17.43 -39.94 -6.34
CA HIS A 373 -16.56 -40.76 -7.17
C HIS A 373 -15.06 -40.52 -6.91
N HIS A 374 -14.65 -39.27 -6.61
CA HIS A 374 -13.25 -38.94 -6.31
C HIS A 374 -12.86 -39.18 -4.84
N LEU A 375 -13.76 -39.01 -3.86
CA LEU A 375 -13.49 -39.33 -2.45
C LEU A 375 -13.47 -40.84 -2.21
N TYR A 376 -14.29 -41.65 -2.90
CA TYR A 376 -14.18 -43.11 -2.83
C TYR A 376 -12.81 -43.60 -3.32
N PHE A 377 -12.25 -42.95 -4.36
CA PHE A 377 -10.93 -43.29 -4.88
C PHE A 377 -9.78 -42.85 -3.96
N CYS A 378 -9.98 -41.78 -3.18
CA CYS A 378 -9.00 -41.27 -2.23
C CYS A 378 -8.90 -42.13 -0.94
N ASN A 379 -9.96 -42.87 -0.60
CA ASN A 379 -9.92 -43.81 0.54
C ASN A 379 -9.30 -45.17 0.20
N SER A 380 -9.08 -45.49 -1.08
CA SER A 380 -8.47 -46.76 -1.52
C SER A 380 -6.98 -46.65 -1.89
N ARG A 381 -6.42 -45.44 -1.97
CA ARG A 381 -4.97 -45.23 -2.15
C ARG A 381 -4.51 -44.10 -1.25
N ASN A 382 -3.78 -44.46 -0.20
CA ASN A 382 -3.00 -43.57 0.66
C ASN A 382 -2.20 -42.55 -0.17
N VAL A 383 -2.71 -41.34 -0.36
CA VAL A 383 -1.91 -40.15 -0.66
C VAL A 383 -2.55 -38.96 0.04
N LEU A 384 -2.09 -38.74 1.26
CA LEU A 384 -2.17 -37.48 1.99
C LEU A 384 -1.21 -36.50 1.30
N LEU A 385 -1.66 -35.76 0.29
CA LEU A 385 -0.95 -34.59 -0.25
C LEU A 385 -1.86 -33.82 -1.19
N LEU A 386 -2.51 -32.78 -0.65
CA LEU A 386 -2.82 -31.47 -1.24
C LEU A 386 -4.04 -30.86 -0.52
N CYS A 387 -3.75 -30.23 0.63
CA CYS A 387 -4.43 -29.01 1.04
C CYS A 387 -3.96 -27.85 0.15
#